data_AF-A0A0D5CJ81-F1
#
_entry.id   AF-A0A0D5CJ81-F1
#
_cell.length_a   1.000
_cell.length_b   1.000
_cell.length_c   1.000
_cell.angle_alpha   90.00
_cell.angle_beta   90.00
_cell.angle_gamma   90.00
#
_symmetry.space_group_name_H-M   'P 1'
#
loop_
_entity.id
_entity.type
_entity.pdbx_description
1 polymer ?
#
loop_
_entity_poly.entity_id
_entity_poly.type
_entity_poly.pdbx_seq_one_letter_code
_entity_poly.pdbx_strand_id
1 'polypeptide(L)'
;MGDAAPDPQPSAAAVVAVVRALATPPWPRDAADAERTLARLGVHPTGEVDAHAPDSDLRALTGGPDAVHRLSYGTHAGEVASVGFFLARHGGPRDPLVRRDHDELVATLAAAFGSPRAVFHDQPSPVVWDVGELQVGVQLFDRVDSSVMVWVDDRERSARAEAATGDDRVRG
;
A
#
# COMPACT_ATOMS: atom_id res chain seq x y z
N MET A 1 33.37 18.27 11.54
CA MET A 1 33.15 18.50 10.10
C MET A 1 33.38 17.15 9.41
N GLY A 2 32.42 16.47 8.78
CA GLY A 2 31.07 16.86 8.40
C GLY A 2 29.99 15.98 9.02
N ASP A 3 28.89 16.66 9.34
CA ASP A 3 27.58 16.10 9.61
C ASP A 3 26.98 15.76 8.23
N ALA A 4 27.11 14.51 7.82
CA ALA A 4 26.40 14.03 6.64
C ALA A 4 24.94 13.89 7.04
N ALA A 5 24.14 14.90 6.69
CA ALA A 5 22.70 14.77 6.67
C ALA A 5 22.37 13.46 5.92
N PRO A 6 21.57 12.55 6.50
CA PRO A 6 21.19 11.34 5.78
C PRO A 6 20.42 11.80 4.55
N ASP A 7 20.91 11.48 3.36
CA ASP A 7 20.18 11.66 2.11
C ASP A 7 18.74 11.19 2.31
N PRO A 8 17.72 11.95 1.90
CA PRO A 8 16.37 11.41 1.79
C PRO A 8 16.48 10.18 0.91
N GLN A 9 16.21 9.01 1.51
CA GLN A 9 16.56 7.75 0.87
C GLN A 9 15.78 7.67 -0.46
N PRO A 10 16.43 7.31 -1.58
CA PRO A 10 15.78 7.17 -2.89
C PRO A 10 14.57 6.20 -2.90
N SER A 11 14.39 5.45 -1.81
CA SER A 11 13.27 4.56 -1.52
C SER A 11 11.91 5.26 -1.41
N ALA A 12 11.77 6.32 -0.60
CA ALA A 12 10.46 6.94 -0.32
C ALA A 12 9.90 7.65 -1.56
N ALA A 13 10.75 8.40 -2.28
CA ALA A 13 10.36 9.08 -3.51
C ALA A 13 9.90 8.09 -4.60
N ALA A 14 10.57 6.94 -4.73
CA ALA A 14 10.20 5.90 -5.68
C ALA A 14 8.85 5.25 -5.33
N VAL A 15 8.60 4.96 -4.05
CA VAL A 15 7.29 4.47 -3.57
C VAL A 15 6.19 5.49 -3.86
N VAL A 16 6.43 6.77 -3.58
CA VAL A 16 5.46 7.84 -3.87
C VAL A 16 5.20 7.97 -5.37
N ALA A 17 6.21 7.80 -6.23
CA ALA A 17 6.01 7.81 -7.68
C ALA A 17 5.08 6.67 -8.13
N VAL A 18 5.25 5.47 -7.57
CA VAL A 18 4.36 4.33 -7.84
C VAL A 18 2.94 4.59 -7.33
N VAL A 19 2.79 5.08 -6.09
CA VAL A 19 1.49 5.43 -5.52
C VAL A 19 0.78 6.50 -6.36
N ARG A 20 1.50 7.53 -6.82
CA ARG A 20 0.94 8.56 -7.69
C ARG A 20 0.51 8.02 -9.05
N ALA A 21 1.28 7.09 -9.64
CA ALA A 21 0.91 6.46 -10.89
C ALA A 21 -0.37 5.64 -10.74
N LEU A 22 -0.52 4.89 -9.64
CA LEU A 22 -1.73 4.13 -9.33
C LEU A 22 -2.92 5.02 -8.99
N ALA A 23 -2.70 6.12 -8.27
CA ALA A 23 -3.74 7.08 -7.92
C ALA A 23 -4.19 7.96 -9.11
N THR A 24 -3.54 7.83 -10.27
CA THR A 24 -3.91 8.55 -11.50
C THR A 24 -4.88 7.70 -12.33
N PRO A 25 -6.10 8.19 -12.63
CA PRO A 25 -7.05 7.45 -13.45
C PRO A 25 -6.50 7.11 -14.86
N PRO A 26 -6.97 6.02 -15.48
CA PRO A 26 -8.00 5.11 -15.00
C PRO A 26 -7.46 4.05 -14.02
N TRP A 27 -8.26 3.72 -13.00
CA TRP A 27 -7.98 2.59 -12.13
C TRP A 27 -8.11 1.26 -12.89
N PRO A 28 -7.23 0.26 -12.64
CA PRO A 28 -7.31 -1.03 -13.31
C PRO A 28 -8.67 -1.70 -13.14
N ARG A 29 -9.25 -2.17 -14.24
CA ARG A 29 -10.57 -2.81 -14.20
C ARG A 29 -10.52 -4.25 -13.75
N ASP A 30 -9.46 -4.95 -14.15
CA ASP A 30 -9.27 -6.38 -13.94
C ASP A 30 -7.78 -6.69 -13.69
N ALA A 31 -7.48 -7.95 -13.36
CA ALA A 31 -6.12 -8.39 -13.05
C ALA A 31 -5.13 -8.15 -14.21
N ALA A 32 -5.55 -8.36 -15.46
CA ALA A 32 -4.67 -8.16 -16.61
C ALA A 32 -4.34 -6.67 -16.81
N ASP A 33 -5.31 -5.79 -16.55
CA ASP A 33 -5.08 -4.34 -16.59
C ASP A 33 -4.18 -3.85 -15.46
N ALA A 34 -4.32 -4.42 -14.26
CA ALA A 34 -3.44 -4.13 -13.14
C ALA A 34 -2.01 -4.57 -13.45
N GLU A 35 -1.81 -5.80 -13.94
CA GLU A 35 -0.50 -6.31 -14.32
C GLU A 35 0.16 -5.46 -15.41
N ARG A 36 -0.60 -4.99 -16.42
CA ARG A 36 -0.07 -4.06 -17.43
C ARG A 36 0.32 -2.71 -16.87
N THR A 37 -0.44 -2.19 -15.92
CA THR A 37 -0.15 -0.90 -15.26
C THR A 37 1.09 -1.02 -14.39
N LEU A 38 1.17 -2.08 -13.59
CA LEU A 38 2.29 -2.39 -12.71
C LEU A 38 3.57 -2.69 -13.50
N ALA A 39 3.48 -3.39 -14.64
CA ALA A 39 4.64 -3.68 -15.48
C ALA A 39 5.33 -2.42 -16.00
N ARG A 40 4.60 -1.32 -16.25
CA ARG A 40 5.19 -0.02 -16.64
C ARG A 40 5.98 0.62 -15.50
N LEU A 41 5.74 0.19 -14.27
CA LEU A 41 6.42 0.62 -13.05
C LEU A 41 7.52 -0.37 -12.63
N GLY A 42 7.85 -1.35 -13.49
CA GLY A 42 8.85 -2.38 -13.20
C GLY A 42 8.39 -3.43 -12.20
N VAL A 43 7.07 -3.55 -12.00
CA VAL A 43 6.44 -4.51 -11.09
C VAL A 43 5.78 -5.63 -11.89
N HIS A 44 6.00 -6.87 -11.49
CA HIS A 44 5.53 -8.05 -12.22
C HIS A 44 4.90 -9.08 -11.27
N PRO A 45 3.86 -9.82 -11.70
CA PRO A 45 3.34 -10.94 -10.93
C PRO A 45 4.41 -12.02 -10.76
N THR A 46 4.49 -12.61 -9.57
CA THR A 46 5.35 -13.80 -9.33
C THR A 46 4.68 -15.08 -9.82
N GLY A 47 3.36 -15.05 -10.06
CA GLY A 47 2.53 -16.22 -10.29
C GLY A 47 2.06 -16.89 -8.98
N GLU A 48 2.47 -16.37 -7.83
CA GLU A 48 2.05 -16.88 -6.52
C GLU A 48 0.78 -16.16 -6.03
N VAL A 49 -0.11 -16.93 -5.41
CA VAL A 49 -1.30 -16.42 -4.72
C VAL A 49 -0.99 -16.41 -3.23
N ASP A 50 -0.86 -15.22 -2.66
CA ASP A 50 -0.57 -14.97 -1.25
C ASP A 50 -1.72 -15.41 -0.34
N ALA A 51 -2.96 -15.21 -0.82
CA ALA A 51 -4.17 -15.63 -0.14
C ALA A 51 -5.29 -15.83 -1.16
N HIS A 52 -6.15 -16.82 -0.92
CA HIS A 52 -7.32 -17.11 -1.74
C HIS A 52 -8.56 -17.25 -0.86
N ALA A 53 -9.66 -16.64 -1.28
CA ALA A 53 -10.99 -16.79 -0.72
C ALA A 53 -12.02 -16.86 -1.87
N PRO A 54 -13.26 -17.30 -1.62
CA PRO A 54 -14.31 -17.25 -2.63
C PRO A 54 -14.41 -15.84 -3.24
N ASP A 55 -14.35 -15.78 -4.56
CA ASP A 55 -14.35 -14.57 -5.36
C ASP A 55 -13.23 -13.57 -5.06
N SER A 56 -12.20 -13.91 -4.28
CA SER A 56 -11.13 -12.97 -3.92
C SER A 56 -9.74 -13.61 -3.96
N ASP A 57 -8.83 -12.99 -4.71
CA ASP A 57 -7.41 -13.37 -4.75
C ASP A 57 -6.54 -12.24 -4.26
N LEU A 58 -5.56 -12.54 -3.41
CA LEU A 58 -4.40 -11.70 -3.17
C LEU A 58 -3.20 -12.29 -3.91
N ARG A 59 -2.65 -11.56 -4.87
CA ARG A 59 -1.58 -12.03 -5.75
C ARG A 59 -0.28 -11.33 -5.44
N ALA A 60 0.78 -12.12 -5.32
CA ALA A 60 2.11 -11.59 -5.05
C ALA A 60 2.73 -10.97 -6.31
N LEU A 61 3.46 -9.89 -6.08
CA LEU A 61 4.18 -9.12 -7.07
C LEU A 61 5.66 -9.04 -6.68
N THR A 62 6.52 -8.89 -7.68
CA THR A 62 7.98 -8.72 -7.55
C THR A 62 8.46 -7.55 -8.41
N GLY A 63 9.72 -7.16 -8.22
CA GLY A 63 10.28 -5.94 -8.80
C GLY A 63 9.82 -4.68 -8.05
N GLY A 64 9.82 -3.55 -8.74
CA GLY A 64 9.52 -2.24 -8.15
C GLY A 64 10.70 -1.61 -7.39
N PRO A 65 10.45 -0.58 -6.57
CA PRO A 65 11.50 0.10 -5.83
C PRO A 65 12.22 -0.82 -4.85
N ASP A 66 13.54 -0.70 -4.71
CA ASP A 66 14.38 -1.46 -3.74
C ASP A 66 13.86 -1.36 -2.29
N ALA A 67 13.08 -0.31 -2.02
CA ALA A 67 12.40 -0.07 -0.76
C ALA A 67 11.34 -1.10 -0.40
N VAL A 68 10.82 -1.87 -1.36
CA VAL A 68 9.65 -2.73 -1.21
C VAL A 68 10.10 -4.18 -1.03
N HIS A 69 9.73 -4.78 0.08
CA HIS A 69 10.04 -6.20 0.37
C HIS A 69 8.92 -7.14 -0.03
N ARG A 70 7.66 -6.69 0.09
CA ARG A 70 6.53 -7.45 -0.39
C ARG A 70 5.57 -6.52 -1.11
N LEU A 71 5.04 -7.00 -2.22
CA LEU A 71 4.09 -6.27 -3.03
C LEU A 71 2.97 -7.22 -3.44
N SER A 72 1.74 -6.75 -3.41
CA SER A 72 0.59 -7.56 -3.80
C SER A 72 -0.55 -6.73 -4.36
N TYR A 73 -1.44 -7.36 -5.10
CA TYR A 73 -2.72 -6.77 -5.49
C TYR A 73 -3.87 -7.71 -5.13
N GLY A 74 -4.97 -7.12 -4.66
CA GLY A 74 -6.20 -7.79 -4.32
C GLY A 74 -7.24 -7.66 -5.42
N THR A 75 -7.91 -8.76 -5.74
CA THR A 75 -9.08 -8.78 -6.61
C THR A 75 -10.30 -9.28 -5.87
N HIS A 76 -11.48 -8.80 -6.25
CA HIS A 76 -12.77 -9.30 -5.80
C HIS A 76 -13.75 -9.39 -6.99
N ALA A 77 -14.41 -10.52 -7.18
CA ALA A 77 -15.26 -10.82 -8.33
C ALA A 77 -14.60 -10.53 -9.70
N GLY A 78 -13.27 -10.72 -9.78
CA GLY A 78 -12.47 -10.43 -10.98
C GLY A 78 -12.08 -8.96 -11.17
N GLU A 79 -12.57 -8.05 -10.33
CA GLU A 79 -12.19 -6.63 -10.33
C GLU A 79 -11.04 -6.36 -9.38
N VAL A 80 -10.15 -5.41 -9.73
CA VAL A 80 -9.06 -5.00 -8.84
C VAL A 80 -9.60 -4.04 -7.78
N ALA A 81 -9.48 -4.47 -6.52
CA ALA A 81 -9.93 -3.71 -5.35
C ALA A 81 -8.77 -2.93 -4.73
N SER A 82 -7.59 -3.55 -4.62
CA SER A 82 -6.47 -2.98 -3.86
C SER A 82 -5.10 -3.30 -4.46
N VAL A 83 -4.13 -2.44 -4.21
CA VAL A 83 -2.70 -2.69 -4.42
C VAL A 83 -1.94 -2.30 -3.14
N GLY A 84 -1.18 -3.22 -2.56
CA GLY A 84 -0.50 -3.06 -1.27
C GLY A 84 1.01 -3.31 -1.33
N PHE A 85 1.76 -2.47 -0.62
CA PHE A 85 3.23 -2.44 -0.54
C PHE A 85 3.66 -2.61 0.91
N PHE A 86 4.62 -3.49 1.19
CA PHE A 86 5.36 -3.53 2.45
C PHE A 86 6.79 -3.09 2.21
N LEU A 87 7.25 -2.12 2.99
CA LEU A 87 8.61 -1.61 2.89
C LEU A 87 9.61 -2.55 3.57
N ALA A 88 10.83 -2.64 3.03
CA ALA A 88 11.85 -3.63 3.33
C ALA A 88 12.54 -3.52 4.69
N ARG A 89 12.17 -2.53 5.49
CA ARG A 89 12.75 -2.36 6.82
C ARG A 89 11.90 -3.11 7.84
N HIS A 90 12.46 -4.23 8.29
CA HIS A 90 12.04 -4.96 9.47
C HIS A 90 12.94 -4.54 10.64
N GLY A 91 12.50 -3.50 11.36
CA GLY A 91 13.12 -3.11 12.61
C GLY A 91 12.61 -3.98 13.76
N GLY A 92 13.32 -3.98 14.90
CA GLY A 92 12.76 -4.53 16.13
C GLY A 92 11.52 -3.76 16.61
N PRO A 93 10.92 -4.12 17.75
CA PRO A 93 9.78 -3.38 18.29
C PRO A 93 10.11 -1.89 18.47
N ARG A 94 9.22 -1.00 17.98
CA ARG A 94 9.33 0.46 18.06
C ARG A 94 10.65 1.03 17.51
N ASP A 95 11.09 0.52 16.36
CA ASP A 95 12.33 0.97 15.74
C ASP A 95 12.21 2.46 15.32
N PRO A 96 13.06 3.35 15.84
CA PRO A 96 13.00 4.77 15.53
C PRO A 96 13.30 5.08 14.05
N LEU A 97 14.05 4.23 13.35
CA LEU A 97 14.33 4.40 11.92
C LEU A 97 13.08 4.12 11.09
N VAL A 98 12.35 3.04 11.39
CA VAL A 98 11.09 2.72 10.70
C VAL A 98 10.06 3.82 10.92
N ARG A 99 9.99 4.36 12.14
CA ARG A 99 9.12 5.51 12.42
C ARG A 99 9.52 6.76 11.63
N ARG A 100 10.82 7.05 11.53
CA ARG A 100 11.31 8.16 10.71
C ARG A 100 10.94 7.98 9.23
N ASP A 101 11.13 6.79 8.68
CA ASP A 101 10.80 6.51 7.27
C ASP A 101 9.29 6.61 7.03
N HIS A 102 8.47 6.16 7.99
CA HIS A 102 7.02 6.37 7.98
C HIS A 102 6.69 7.86 7.92
N ASP A 103 7.26 8.67 8.81
CA ASP A 103 6.97 10.10 8.89
C ASP A 103 7.42 10.84 7.62
N GLU A 104 8.56 10.45 7.04
CA GLU A 104 9.07 10.99 5.76
C GLU A 104 8.18 10.59 4.58
N LEU A 105 7.72 9.34 4.54
CA LEU A 105 6.77 8.87 3.53
C LEU A 105 5.45 9.63 3.63
N VAL A 106 4.88 9.76 4.82
CA VAL A 106 3.64 10.51 5.06
C VAL A 106 3.80 11.98 4.66
N ALA A 107 4.92 12.61 5.00
CA ALA A 107 5.20 13.98 4.59
C ALA A 107 5.28 14.13 3.06
N THR A 108 5.93 13.17 2.38
CA THR A 108 6.08 13.18 0.92
C THR A 108 4.74 12.93 0.22
N LEU A 109 3.92 12.01 0.72
CA LEU A 109 2.55 11.78 0.24
C LEU A 109 1.67 13.00 0.51
N ALA A 110 1.83 13.66 1.65
CA ALA A 110 1.08 14.86 1.97
C ALA A 110 1.41 16.03 1.03
N ALA A 111 2.66 16.12 0.57
CA ALA A 111 3.03 17.08 -0.47
C ALA A 111 2.37 16.77 -1.82
N ALA A 112 2.00 15.51 -2.09
CA ALA A 112 1.35 15.10 -3.35
C ALA A 112 -0.19 15.17 -3.29
N PHE A 113 -0.79 14.81 -2.16
CA PHE A 113 -2.24 14.61 -2.02
C PHE A 113 -2.91 15.54 -1.00
N GLY A 114 -2.16 16.42 -0.33
CA GLY A 114 -2.65 17.27 0.75
C GLY A 114 -2.59 16.60 2.12
N SER A 115 -3.25 17.18 3.13
CA SER A 115 -3.18 16.64 4.49
C SER A 115 -3.90 15.30 4.62
N PRO A 116 -3.29 14.28 5.27
CA PRO A 116 -3.97 13.03 5.55
C PRO A 116 -5.10 13.20 6.56
N ARG A 117 -6.04 12.26 6.53
CA ARG A 117 -7.03 12.03 7.58
C ARG A 117 -6.58 10.85 8.45
N ALA A 118 -6.64 11.00 9.76
CA ALA A 118 -6.46 9.89 10.69
C ALA A 118 -7.66 8.92 10.62
N VAL A 119 -7.39 7.62 10.60
CA VAL A 119 -8.45 6.60 10.66
C VAL A 119 -8.97 6.48 12.09
N PHE A 120 -8.08 6.53 13.08
CA PHE A 120 -8.43 6.54 14.49
C PHE A 120 -7.94 7.83 15.15
N HIS A 121 -8.79 8.46 15.96
CA HIS A 121 -8.51 9.74 16.60
C HIS A 121 -7.37 9.68 17.65
N ASP A 122 -7.13 8.50 18.21
CA ASP A 122 -6.19 8.23 19.30
C ASP A 122 -4.88 7.58 18.82
N GLN A 123 -4.75 7.30 17.53
CA GLN A 123 -3.59 6.60 16.97
C GLN A 123 -2.98 7.40 15.81
N PRO A 124 -1.64 7.50 15.76
CA PRO A 124 -0.94 8.22 14.69
C PRO A 124 -0.97 7.48 13.35
N SER A 125 -1.43 6.24 13.33
CA SER A 125 -1.52 5.36 12.17
C SER A 125 -2.69 4.38 12.38
N PRO A 126 -3.42 3.98 11.32
CA PRO A 126 -3.20 4.37 9.93
C PRO A 126 -3.71 5.78 9.60
N VAL A 127 -3.12 6.35 8.55
CA VAL A 127 -3.54 7.60 7.92
C VAL A 127 -3.93 7.37 6.47
N VAL A 128 -4.91 8.13 5.98
CA VAL A 128 -5.46 7.95 4.62
C VAL A 128 -5.68 9.27 3.90
N TRP A 129 -5.65 9.23 2.57
CA TRP A 129 -6.01 10.31 1.65
C TRP A 129 -7.13 9.82 0.72
N ASP A 130 -8.16 10.65 0.55
CA ASP A 130 -9.20 10.44 -0.45
C ASP A 130 -8.79 11.13 -1.76
N VAL A 131 -8.49 10.35 -2.81
CA VAL A 131 -8.01 10.82 -4.11
C VAL A 131 -9.01 10.42 -5.20
N GLY A 132 -10.00 11.28 -5.43
CA GLY A 132 -11.12 10.93 -6.31
C GLY A 132 -11.91 9.75 -5.74
N GLU A 133 -12.04 8.66 -6.51
CA GLU A 133 -12.66 7.41 -6.05
C GLU A 133 -11.72 6.49 -5.29
N LEU A 134 -10.42 6.81 -5.30
CA LEU A 134 -9.39 6.00 -4.69
C LEU A 134 -9.11 6.46 -3.26
N GLN A 135 -8.64 5.54 -2.44
CA GLN A 135 -8.06 5.84 -1.14
C GLN A 135 -6.61 5.38 -1.11
N VAL A 136 -5.71 6.28 -0.73
CA VAL A 136 -4.32 5.94 -0.45
C VAL A 136 -4.18 5.85 1.06
N GLY A 137 -3.55 4.80 1.58
CA GLY A 137 -3.33 4.67 3.01
C GLY A 137 -1.91 4.24 3.36
N VAL A 138 -1.51 4.62 4.57
CA VAL A 138 -0.22 4.24 5.17
C VAL A 138 -0.46 3.74 6.59
N GLN A 139 0.16 2.62 6.92
CA GLN A 139 0.10 1.98 8.23
C GLN A 139 1.51 1.66 8.72
N LEU A 140 1.82 2.16 9.91
CA LEU A 140 2.95 1.73 10.72
C LEU A 140 2.52 0.53 11.58
N PHE A 141 3.25 -0.58 11.45
CA PHE A 141 3.27 -1.66 12.42
C PHE A 141 4.54 -1.48 13.27
N ASP A 142 4.44 -1.48 14.60
CA ASP A 142 5.59 -1.23 15.48
C ASP A 142 5.63 -2.14 16.73
N ARG A 143 4.69 -3.08 16.86
CA ARG A 143 4.47 -3.84 18.10
C ARG A 143 5.43 -5.02 18.29
N VAL A 144 5.65 -5.81 17.25
CA VAL A 144 6.50 -7.02 17.28
C VAL A 144 7.70 -6.78 16.37
N ASP A 145 7.43 -6.63 15.08
CA ASP A 145 8.37 -6.08 14.11
C ASP A 145 7.87 -4.71 13.70
N SER A 146 8.81 -3.82 13.41
CA SER A 146 8.49 -2.51 12.85
C SER A 146 8.50 -2.59 11.33
N SER A 147 7.39 -2.29 10.68
CA SER A 147 7.26 -2.22 9.22
C SER A 147 6.25 -1.16 8.80
N VAL A 148 6.35 -0.70 7.54
CA VAL A 148 5.41 0.25 6.96
C VAL A 148 4.70 -0.42 5.79
N MET A 149 3.38 -0.34 5.80
CA MET A 149 2.53 -0.72 4.69
C MET A 149 1.95 0.52 4.03
N VAL A 150 1.90 0.50 2.71
CA VAL A 150 1.21 1.50 1.88
C VAL A 150 0.19 0.76 1.03
N TRP A 151 -0.98 1.33 0.81
CA TRP A 151 -1.95 0.75 -0.11
C TRP A 151 -2.69 1.82 -0.91
N VAL A 152 -3.23 1.39 -2.03
CA VAL A 152 -4.15 2.16 -2.86
C VAL A 152 -5.36 1.28 -3.18
N ASP A 153 -6.54 1.76 -2.81
CA ASP A 153 -7.80 1.03 -2.95
C ASP A 153 -8.79 1.82 -3.79
N ASP A 154 -9.61 1.11 -4.58
CA ASP A 154 -10.88 1.66 -5.06
C ASP A 154 -11.91 1.51 -3.94
N ARG A 155 -12.45 2.64 -3.45
CA ARG A 155 -13.26 2.65 -2.22
C ARG A 155 -14.53 1.82 -2.35
N GLU A 156 -15.20 1.88 -3.51
CA GLU A 156 -16.45 1.15 -3.71
C GLU A 156 -16.18 -0.35 -3.86
N ARG A 157 -15.16 -0.72 -4.63
CA ARG A 157 -14.77 -2.12 -4.85
C ARG A 157 -14.23 -2.77 -3.58
N SER A 158 -13.39 -2.08 -2.82
CA SER A 158 -12.89 -2.57 -1.54
C SER A 158 -14.02 -2.72 -0.52
N ALA A 159 -14.94 -1.76 -0.44
CA ALA A 159 -16.10 -1.89 0.45
C ALA A 159 -16.98 -3.10 0.10
N ARG A 160 -17.17 -3.41 -1.20
CA ARG A 160 -17.88 -4.63 -1.63
C ARG A 160 -17.14 -5.89 -1.21
N ALA A 161 -15.82 -5.93 -1.39
CA ALA A 161 -14.98 -7.08 -1.01
C ALA A 161 -15.03 -7.33 0.52
N GLU A 162 -14.95 -6.28 1.31
CA GLU A 162 -15.05 -6.36 2.78
C GLU A 162 -16.43 -6.84 3.24
N ALA A 163 -17.51 -6.30 2.64
CA ALA A 163 -18.87 -6.71 2.97
C ALA A 163 -19.14 -8.19 2.66
N ALA A 164 -18.64 -8.69 1.53
CA ALA A 164 -18.76 -10.11 1.17
C ALA A 164 -18.03 -11.02 2.17
N THR A 165 -16.87 -10.59 2.66
CA THR A 165 -16.09 -11.34 3.66
C THR A 165 -16.74 -11.34 5.04
N GLY A 166 -17.47 -10.27 5.39
CA GLY A 166 -18.21 -10.15 6.65
C GLY A 166 -19.44 -11.05 6.72
N ASP A 167 -20.15 -11.25 5.60
CA ASP A 167 -21.37 -12.05 5.55
C ASP A 167 -21.09 -13.56 5.69
N ASP A 168 -19.93 -14.02 5.22
CA ASP A 168 -19.50 -15.42 5.35
C ASP A 168 -19.20 -15.81 6.83
N ARG A 169 -18.78 -14.84 7.65
CA ARG A 169 -18.53 -15.07 9.10
C ARG A 169 -19.79 -15.14 9.95
N VAL A 170 -20.94 -14.68 9.45
CA VAL A 170 -22.23 -14.73 10.17
C VAL A 170 -22.98 -16.05 9.91
N ARG A 171 -22.56 -16.83 8.91
CA ARG A 171 -23.16 -18.12 8.54
C ARG A 171 -22.34 -19.36 8.89
N GLY A 172 -21.20 -19.20 9.59
CA GLY A 172 -20.32 -20.28 10.05
C GLY A 172 -20.69 -20.85 11.42
#